data_AF-A0A948KIS6-F1
#
_entry.id   AF-A0A948KIS6-F1
#
_cell.length_a   1.000
_cell.length_b   1.000
_cell.length_c   1.000
_cell.angle_alpha   90.00
_cell.angle_beta   90.00
_cell.angle_gamma   90.00
#
_symmetry.space_group_name_H-M   'P 1'
#
loop_
_entity.id
_entity.type
_entity.pdbx_description
1 polymer ?
#
loop_
_entity_poly.entity_id
_entity_poly.type
_entity_poly.pdbx_seq_one_letter_code
_entity_poly.pdbx_strand_id
1 'polypeptide(L)' 'MTTITELRNELSKVFDDLRAGIIKPGQAAELNNTAGKIINSTKVELEYYALRKESPEIEFFKNQ' A
#
# COMPACT_ATOMS: atom_id res chain seq x y z
N MET A 1 3.32 -7.35 9.43
CA MET A 1 3.34 -6.06 8.73
C MET A 1 2.54 -6.25 7.43
N THR A 2 1.73 -5.30 6.97
CA THR A 2 0.92 -5.49 5.76
C THR A 2 1.83 -5.53 4.52
N THR A 3 1.75 -6.59 3.73
CA THR A 3 2.45 -6.77 2.46
C THR A 3 1.78 -6.00 1.33
N ILE A 4 2.47 -5.85 0.19
CA ILE A 4 1.91 -5.21 -1.00
C ILE A 4 0.66 -5.94 -1.53
N THR A 5 0.61 -7.27 -1.36
CA THR A 5 -0.53 -8.09 -1.77
C THR A 5 -1.71 -7.89 -0.84
N GLU A 6 -1.49 -7.85 0.47
CA GLU A 6 -2.54 -7.53 1.45
C GLU A 6 -3.07 -6.11 1.26
N LEU A 7 -2.19 -5.11 1.09
CA LEU A 7 -2.60 -3.72 0.85
C LEU A 7 -3.42 -3.60 -0.45
N ARG A 8 -3.05 -4.34 -1.50
CA ARG A 8 -3.84 -4.40 -2.74
C ARG A 8 -5.23 -4.99 -2.49
N ASN A 9 -5.31 -6.08 -1.73
CA ASN A 9 -6.60 -6.71 -1.40
C ASN A 9 -7.48 -5.79 -0.55
N GLU A 10 -6.90 -5.06 0.39
CA GLU A 10 -7.60 -4.05 1.18
C GLU A 10 -8.15 -2.93 0.29
N LEU A 11 -7.34 -2.40 -0.65
CA LEU A 11 -7.78 -1.39 -1.61
C LEU A 11 -8.87 -1.89 -2.57
N SER A 12 -8.79 -3.13 -3.02
CA SER A 12 -9.85 -3.77 -3.79
C SER A 12 -11.16 -3.82 -3.00
N LYS A 13 -11.09 -4.18 -1.72
CA LYS A 13 -12.28 -4.16 -0.85
C LYS A 13 -12.85 -2.75 -0.67
N VAL A 14 -12.01 -1.73 -0.50
CA VAL A 14 -12.45 -0.32 -0.42
C VAL A 14 -13.21 0.09 -1.69
N PHE A 15 -12.74 -0.34 -2.86
CA PHE A 15 -13.44 -0.09 -4.13
C PHE A 15 -14.82 -0.76 -4.16
N ASP A 16 -14.91 -2.04 -3.76
CA ASP A 16 -16.17 -2.77 -3.72
C ASP A 16 -17.15 -2.16 -2.72
N ASP A 17 -16.68 -1.80 -1.52
CA ASP A 17 -17.47 -1.16 -0.46
C ASP A 17 -17.98 0.22 -0.90
N LEU A 18 -17.16 1.00 -1.62
CA LEU A 18 -17.57 2.28 -2.18
C LEU A 18 -18.66 2.09 -3.25
N ARG A 19 -18.47 1.11 -4.14
CA ARG A 19 -19.45 0.78 -5.19
C ARG A 19 -20.78 0.29 -4.62
N ALA A 20 -20.73 -0.48 -3.54
CA ALA A 20 -21.90 -0.98 -2.82
C ALA A 20 -22.60 0.10 -1.96
N GLY A 21 -21.99 1.29 -1.81
CA GLY A 21 -22.52 2.36 -0.97
C GLY A 21 -22.35 2.12 0.54
N ILE A 22 -21.48 1.18 0.92
CA ILE A 22 -21.18 0.85 2.32
C ILE A 22 -20.34 1.95 2.97
N ILE A 23 -19.39 2.51 2.21
CA ILE A 23 -18.55 3.63 2.65
C ILE A 23 -18.79 4.88 1.80
N LYS A 24 -18.53 6.04 2.39
CA LYS A 24 -18.65 7.33 1.69
C LYS A 24 -17.41 7.61 0.83
N PRO A 25 -17.53 8.37 -0.28
CA PRO A 25 -16.39 8.76 -1.10
C PRO A 25 -15.24 9.40 -0.31
N GLY A 26 -15.55 10.21 0.71
CA GLY A 26 -14.53 10.81 1.57
C GLY A 26 -13.73 9.79 2.40
N GLN A 27 -14.39 8.73 2.89
CA GLN A 27 -13.69 7.66 3.63
C GLN A 27 -12.79 6.86 2.69
N ALA A 28 -13.27 6.55 1.49
CA ALA A 28 -12.47 5.87 0.47
C ALA A 28 -11.25 6.71 0.05
N ALA A 29 -11.40 8.04 -0.06
CA ALA A 29 -10.31 8.95 -0.38
C ALA A 29 -9.20 8.96 0.70
N GLU A 30 -9.57 8.98 1.98
CA GLU A 30 -8.60 8.92 3.09
C GLU A 30 -7.84 7.59 3.14
N LEU A 31 -8.53 6.47 2.87
CA LEU A 31 -7.91 5.14 2.79
C LEU A 31 -6.92 5.07 1.62
N ASN A 32 -7.32 5.53 0.43
CA ASN A 32 -6.41 5.61 -0.73
C ASN A 32 -5.21 6.52 -0.45
N ASN A 33 -5.40 7.66 0.23
CA ASN A 33 -4.31 8.56 0.58
C ASN A 33 -3.29 7.88 1.51
N THR A 34 -3.80 7.18 2.53
CA THR A 34 -2.98 6.42 3.47
C THR A 34 -2.17 5.34 2.75
N ALA A 35 -2.81 4.56 1.87
CA ALA A 35 -2.14 3.53 1.09
C ALA A 35 -1.04 4.13 0.18
N GLY A 36 -1.30 5.26 -0.47
CA GLY A 36 -0.30 5.97 -1.26
C GLY A 36 0.91 6.43 -0.45
N LYS A 37 0.71 6.88 0.80
CA LYS A 37 1.80 7.24 1.72
C LYS A 37 2.63 6.03 2.12
N ILE A 38 2.01 4.89 2.37
CA ILE A 38 2.73 3.62 2.67
C ILE A 38 3.62 3.23 1.50
N ILE A 39 3.04 3.17 0.28
CA ILE A 39 3.78 2.82 -0.93
C ILE A 39 4.95 3.78 -1.16
N ASN A 40 4.74 5.09 -0.98
CA ASN A 40 5.80 6.08 -1.12
C ASN A 40 6.89 5.90 -0.05
N SER A 41 6.54 5.59 1.20
CA SER A 41 7.53 5.32 2.25
C SER A 41 8.40 4.12 1.89
N THR A 42 7.82 3.03 1.41
CA THR A 42 8.58 1.84 0.99
C THR A 42 9.39 2.09 -0.28
N LYS A 43 8.90 2.94 -1.19
CA LYS A 43 9.68 3.38 -2.34
C LYS A 43 10.94 4.13 -1.92
N VAL A 44 10.85 5.04 -0.94
CA VAL A 44 12.02 5.75 -0.39
C VAL A 44 13.01 4.78 0.23
N GLU A 45 12.52 3.76 0.96
CA GLU A 45 13.37 2.69 1.50
C GLU A 45 14.11 1.94 0.38
N LEU A 46 13.40 1.53 -0.68
CA LEU A 46 14.01 0.86 -1.83
C LEU A 46 15.07 1.73 -2.53
N GLU A 47 14.78 3.02 -2.73
CA GLU A 47 15.71 3.99 -3.32
C GLU A 47 16.96 4.18 -2.45
N TYR A 48 16.79 4.24 -1.12
CA TYR A 48 17.92 4.32 -0.17
C TYR A 48 18.88 3.14 -0.33
N TYR A 49 18.35 1.91 -0.39
CA TYR A 49 19.18 0.73 -0.58
C TYR A 49 19.81 0.66 -1.96
N ALA A 50 19.10 1.08 -3.00
CA ALA A 50 19.64 1.15 -4.36
C ALA A 50 20.86 2.10 -4.43
N LEU A 51 20.81 3.26 -3.76
CA LEU A 51 21.95 4.19 -3.67
C LEU A 51 23.16 3.58 -2.97
N ARG A 52 22.94 2.66 -2.03
CA ARG A 52 23.99 1.91 -1.33
C ARG A 52 24.50 0.68 -2.08
N LYS A 53 23.91 0.36 -3.25
CA LYS A 53 24.18 -0.87 -4.00
C LYS A 53 23.88 -2.13 -3.18
N GLU A 54 22.90 -2.06 -2.29
CA GLU A 54 22.43 -3.17 -1.46
C GLU A 54 21.13 -3.74 -2.06
N SER A 55 20.90 -5.04 -1.89
CA SER A 55 19.66 -5.72 -2.29
C SER A 55 18.96 -6.28 -1.04
N PRO A 56 18.21 -5.44 -0.31
CA PRO A 56 17.54 -5.82 0.92
C PRO A 56 16.38 -6.78 0.64
N GLU A 57 16.04 -7.60 1.63
CA GLU A 57 14.71 -8.19 1.71
C GLU A 57 13.78 -7.24 2.45
N ILE A 58 12.88 -6.58 1.73
CA ILE A 58 11.87 -5.71 2.32
C ILE A 58 10.59 -6.53 2.54
N GLU A 59 10.14 -6.64 3.80
CA GLU A 59 8.96 -7.45 4.18
C GLU A 59 7.71 -7.06 3.38
N PHE A 60 7.55 -5.76 3.10
CA PHE A 60 6.44 -5.23 2.31
C PHE A 60 6.32 -5.89 0.91
N PHE A 61 7.42 -6.31 0.29
CA PHE A 61 7.41 -6.94 -1.04
C PHE A 61 7.30 -8.46 -1.01
N LYS A 62 7.22 -9.09 0.17
CA LYS A 62 7.04 -10.54 0.27
C LYS A 62 5.61 -10.92 -0.10
N ASN A 63 5.45 -11.98 -0.89
CA ASN A 63 4.16 -12.65 -1.06
C ASN A 63 3.96 -13.57 0.15
N GLN A 64 2.86 -13.38 0.88
CA GLN A 64 2.33 -14.40 1.80
C GLN A 64 1.39 -15.34 1.05
#